data_AF-A0A953Y221-F1
#
_entry.id   AF-A0A953Y221-F1
#
_cell.length_a   1.000
_cell.length_b   1.000
_cell.length_c   1.000
_cell.angle_alpha   90.00
_cell.angle_beta   90.00
_cell.angle_gamma   90.00
#
_symmetry.space_group_name_H-M   'P 1'
#
loop_
_entity.id
_entity.type
_entity.pdbx_description
1 polymer ?
#
loop_
_entity_poly.entity_id
_entity_poly.type
_entity_poly.pdbx_seq_one_letter_code
_entity_poly.pdbx_strand_id
1 'polypeptide(L)'
;MPDPRRVFPEQIHMVSARCSERRFFLKPCKATTEIFSYALARALELTSVELYALVVLSNHYHAMVGDPKAELPKFTRLLNLLTSRALNAHYGRGERLWSSAPYSNVEIHDEETLIRELVYLYTNPVKDGLVSSPEAWPGLHTTPEDMGVRTQLVKRPEYALFGSTTPKFWVPPGAKSPSAYRRAVAEQLHARERARAEGERIRQPRTTLPAELPLEIKVPFLIEPKDREAFKRRVRIAVDLEVEEIHARRRAEGQTSFLGAAKIRALTWSDSAGDSFPSFGRNPRVASGNQDGERQSLLRGLKAWREAYRSALAEWRAGNRDVEFPLGAYSMRTLHHCNVATEPILLG
;
A
#
# COMPACT_ATOMS: atom_id res chain seq x y z
N MET A 1 10.62 4.24 19.31
CA MET A 1 10.34 3.13 18.37
C MET A 1 8.86 3.12 18.05
N PRO A 2 8.45 2.85 16.80
CA PRO A 2 7.04 2.63 16.49
C PRO A 2 6.51 1.42 17.25
N ASP A 3 5.23 1.44 17.62
CA ASP A 3 4.60 0.30 18.28
C ASP A 3 4.68 -0.98 17.42
N PRO A 4 5.01 -2.13 18.03
CA PRO A 4 5.07 -3.40 17.32
C PRO A 4 3.70 -3.76 16.71
N ARG A 5 3.75 -4.54 15.63
CA ARG A 5 2.59 -5.02 14.89
C ARG A 5 2.47 -6.51 15.10
N ARG A 6 1.28 -6.95 15.52
CA ARG A 6 0.87 -8.34 15.43
C ARG A 6 0.40 -8.60 14.00
N VAL A 7 0.73 -9.77 13.47
CA VAL A 7 0.29 -10.23 12.16
C VAL A 7 -0.10 -11.67 12.30
N PHE A 8 -1.39 -11.96 12.20
CA PHE A 8 -1.92 -13.32 12.28
C PHE A 8 -2.31 -13.82 10.88
N PRO A 9 -2.32 -15.15 10.65
CA PRO A 9 -2.90 -15.71 9.43
C PRO A 9 -4.40 -15.41 9.37
N GLU A 10 -4.96 -15.52 8.17
CA GLU A 10 -6.41 -15.38 7.90
C GLU A 10 -6.99 -14.04 8.37
N GLN A 11 -6.21 -12.96 8.30
CA GLN A 11 -6.67 -11.61 8.61
C GLN A 11 -6.95 -10.79 7.35
N ILE A 12 -7.90 -9.86 7.45
CA ILE A 12 -8.17 -8.85 6.43
C ILE A 12 -7.62 -7.50 6.90
N HIS A 13 -7.01 -6.78 5.97
CA HIS A 13 -6.35 -5.50 6.24
C HIS A 13 -6.71 -4.43 5.22
N MET A 14 -7.02 -3.23 5.72
CA MET A 14 -6.94 -2.00 4.92
C MET A 14 -5.55 -1.40 5.08
N VAL A 15 -4.84 -1.28 3.95
CA VAL A 15 -3.45 -0.82 3.89
C VAL A 15 -3.36 0.46 3.10
N SER A 16 -2.62 1.45 3.60
CA SER A 16 -2.29 2.65 2.82
C SER A 16 -0.87 3.13 3.04
N ALA A 17 -0.25 3.69 1.99
CA ALA A 17 1.01 4.39 2.09
C ALA A 17 0.93 5.73 1.36
N ARG A 18 1.41 6.78 2.02
CA ARG A 18 1.43 8.14 1.51
C ARG A 18 2.80 8.47 0.92
N CYS A 19 2.82 9.20 -0.18
CA CYS A 19 4.03 9.74 -0.79
C CYS A 19 4.69 10.78 0.12
N SER A 20 6.01 10.88 0.03
CA SER A 20 6.80 11.88 0.74
C SER A 20 6.33 13.29 0.35
N GLU A 21 6.28 14.20 1.33
CA GLU A 21 5.84 15.60 1.14
C GLU A 21 4.47 15.73 0.46
N ARG A 22 3.61 14.70 0.53
CA ARG A 22 2.29 14.66 -0.12
C ARG A 22 2.36 14.91 -1.64
N ARG A 23 3.51 14.63 -2.26
CA ARG A 23 3.77 14.83 -3.69
C ARG A 23 2.93 13.88 -4.55
N PHE A 24 2.64 14.30 -5.77
CA PHE A 24 1.87 13.51 -6.73
C PHE A 24 2.70 12.46 -7.48
N PHE A 25 3.55 11.71 -6.77
CA PHE A 25 4.39 10.68 -7.39
C PHE A 25 3.59 9.52 -8.01
N LEU A 26 2.34 9.34 -7.60
CA LEU A 26 1.41 8.36 -8.14
C LEU A 26 0.37 9.00 -9.07
N LYS A 27 0.61 10.24 -9.54
CA LYS A 27 -0.29 10.95 -10.46
C LYS A 27 -0.75 10.00 -11.59
N PRO A 28 -2.05 9.92 -11.87
CA PRO A 28 -2.58 9.10 -12.96
C PRO A 28 -1.95 9.42 -14.33
N CYS A 29 -1.13 8.50 -14.83
CA CYS A 29 -0.63 8.49 -16.20
C CYS A 29 -0.25 7.05 -16.59
N LYS A 30 0.02 6.82 -17.88
CA LYS A 30 0.39 5.47 -18.37
C LYS A 30 1.54 4.87 -17.57
N ALA A 31 2.59 5.66 -17.33
CA ALA A 31 3.79 5.18 -16.66
C ALA A 31 3.57 4.79 -15.20
N THR A 32 2.88 5.63 -14.42
CA THR A 32 2.61 5.34 -13.01
C THR A 32 1.67 4.14 -12.86
N THR A 33 0.64 4.05 -13.70
CA THR A 33 -0.28 2.91 -13.72
C THR A 33 0.46 1.61 -14.03
N GLU A 34 1.22 1.55 -15.12
CA GLU A 34 1.95 0.32 -15.50
C GLU A 34 2.99 -0.08 -14.44
N ILE A 35 3.75 0.88 -13.90
CA ILE A 35 4.74 0.63 -12.83
C ILE A 35 4.07 0.09 -11.57
N PHE A 36 3.00 0.73 -11.11
CA PHE A 36 2.33 0.32 -9.88
C PHE A 36 1.63 -1.03 -10.05
N SER A 37 0.89 -1.24 -11.15
CA SER A 37 0.25 -2.52 -11.46
C SER A 37 1.25 -3.67 -11.48
N TYR A 38 2.41 -3.49 -12.12
CA TYR A 38 3.42 -4.54 -12.18
C TYR A 38 4.08 -4.78 -10.82
N ALA A 39 4.41 -3.72 -10.07
CA ALA A 39 4.94 -3.85 -8.71
C ALA A 39 3.97 -4.58 -7.77
N LEU A 40 2.67 -4.30 -7.90
CA LEU A 40 1.61 -4.97 -7.16
C LEU A 40 1.50 -6.45 -7.55
N ALA A 41 1.42 -6.76 -8.84
CA ALA A 41 1.38 -8.14 -9.32
C ALA A 41 2.61 -8.94 -8.86
N ARG A 42 3.82 -8.35 -8.90
CA ARG A 42 5.03 -8.97 -8.34
C ARG A 42 4.94 -9.22 -6.84
N ALA A 43 4.38 -8.28 -6.08
CA ALA A 43 4.27 -8.41 -4.64
C ALA A 43 3.26 -9.51 -4.27
N LEU A 44 2.14 -9.60 -4.99
CA LEU A 44 1.12 -10.64 -4.82
C LEU A 44 1.65 -12.02 -5.23
N GLU A 45 2.42 -12.14 -6.31
CA GLU A 45 2.98 -13.43 -6.75
C GLU A 45 4.02 -13.99 -5.76
N LEU A 46 4.76 -13.12 -5.07
CA LEU A 46 5.81 -13.51 -4.12
C LEU A 46 5.31 -13.72 -2.68
N THR A 47 4.01 -13.56 -2.45
CA THR A 47 3.38 -13.77 -1.14
C THR A 47 2.08 -14.55 -1.29
N SER A 48 1.47 -14.93 -0.18
CA SER A 48 0.11 -15.48 -0.16
C SER A 48 -0.98 -14.40 -0.10
N VAL A 49 -0.61 -13.11 -0.16
CA VAL A 49 -1.56 -12.01 0.06
C VAL A 49 -2.52 -11.91 -1.11
N GLU A 50 -3.79 -11.72 -0.80
CA GLU A 50 -4.87 -11.64 -1.78
C GLU A 50 -5.38 -10.21 -1.87
N LEU A 51 -5.58 -9.70 -3.09
CA LEU A 51 -6.09 -8.35 -3.31
C LEU A 51 -7.60 -8.36 -3.47
N TYR A 52 -8.33 -7.55 -2.69
CA TYR A 52 -9.79 -7.45 -2.76
C TYR A 52 -10.27 -6.13 -3.37
N ALA A 53 -9.57 -5.03 -3.10
CA ALA A 53 -9.88 -3.72 -3.68
C ALA A 53 -8.65 -2.81 -3.68
N LEU A 54 -8.61 -1.86 -4.59
CA LEU A 54 -7.50 -0.91 -4.74
C LEU A 54 -8.00 0.44 -5.26
N VAL A 55 -7.47 1.52 -4.71
CA VAL A 55 -7.44 2.83 -5.37
C VAL A 55 -6.06 3.44 -5.22
N VAL A 56 -5.45 3.84 -6.34
CA VAL A 56 -4.18 4.56 -6.40
C VAL A 56 -4.48 6.01 -6.71
N LEU A 57 -4.40 6.85 -5.69
CA LEU A 57 -4.55 8.29 -5.77
C LEU A 57 -3.22 8.95 -6.17
N SER A 58 -3.23 10.26 -6.42
CA SER A 58 -2.02 10.96 -6.87
C SER A 58 -0.88 10.94 -5.85
N ASN A 59 -1.18 11.01 -4.54
CA ASN A 59 -0.19 11.07 -3.47
C ASN A 59 -0.24 9.89 -2.47
N HIS A 60 -1.11 8.90 -2.66
CA HIS A 60 -1.17 7.71 -1.81
C HIS A 60 -1.97 6.60 -2.49
N TYR A 61 -1.99 5.41 -1.90
CA TYR A 61 -2.91 4.35 -2.30
C TYR A 61 -3.66 3.80 -1.09
N HIS A 62 -4.82 3.21 -1.33
CA HIS A 62 -5.54 2.34 -0.40
C HIS A 62 -5.73 0.97 -1.04
N ALA A 63 -5.42 -0.09 -0.31
CA ALA A 63 -5.58 -1.47 -0.74
C ALA A 63 -6.26 -2.28 0.36
N MET A 64 -7.34 -2.97 0.00
CA MET A 64 -7.97 -3.99 0.83
C MET A 64 -7.36 -5.35 0.48
N VAL A 65 -6.78 -6.03 1.46
CA VAL A 65 -6.07 -7.29 1.24
C VAL A 65 -6.40 -8.36 2.28
N GLY A 66 -6.42 -9.62 1.87
CA GLY A 66 -6.41 -10.77 2.75
C GLY A 66 -4.99 -11.28 2.96
N ASP A 67 -4.67 -11.70 4.19
CA ASP A 67 -3.37 -12.25 4.56
C ASP A 67 -3.47 -13.68 5.12
N PRO A 68 -3.66 -14.70 4.25
CA PRO A 68 -3.83 -16.08 4.68
C PRO A 68 -2.68 -16.65 5.52
N LYS A 69 -1.43 -16.18 5.33
CA LYS A 69 -0.23 -16.77 5.97
C LYS A 69 0.60 -15.78 6.79
N ALA A 70 0.02 -14.65 7.21
CA ALA A 70 0.72 -13.61 7.98
C ALA A 70 1.96 -13.04 7.25
N GLU A 71 1.86 -12.81 5.94
CA GLU A 71 2.91 -12.25 5.07
C GLU A 71 2.72 -10.76 4.73
N LEU A 72 1.76 -10.05 5.35
CA LEU A 72 1.49 -8.63 5.08
C LEU A 72 2.75 -7.74 5.16
N PRO A 73 3.66 -7.88 6.15
CA PRO A 73 4.89 -7.09 6.18
C PRO A 73 5.81 -7.35 4.98
N LYS A 74 5.87 -8.60 4.49
CA LYS A 74 6.64 -8.98 3.30
C LYS A 74 6.03 -8.35 2.05
N PHE A 75 4.71 -8.48 1.89
CA PHE A 75 3.95 -7.92 0.78
C PHE A 75 4.12 -6.40 0.70
N THR A 76 3.84 -5.69 1.79
CA THR A 76 3.93 -4.22 1.83
C THR A 76 5.35 -3.73 1.61
N ARG A 77 6.37 -4.43 2.15
CA ARG A 77 7.78 -4.13 1.85
C ARG A 77 8.08 -4.29 0.36
N LEU A 78 7.66 -5.39 -0.26
CA LEU A 78 7.89 -5.67 -1.68
C LEU A 78 7.22 -4.62 -2.56
N LEU A 79 5.91 -4.37 -2.38
CA LEU A 79 5.16 -3.37 -3.13
C LEU A 79 5.83 -1.99 -3.03
N ASN A 80 6.08 -1.53 -1.81
CA ASN A 80 6.64 -0.20 -1.58
C ASN A 80 8.07 -0.07 -2.10
N LEU A 81 8.89 -1.12 -2.00
CA LEU A 81 10.25 -1.14 -2.53
C LEU A 81 10.26 -1.08 -4.06
N LEU A 82 9.49 -1.95 -4.71
CA LEU A 82 9.45 -2.05 -6.17
C LEU A 82 8.91 -0.75 -6.78
N THR A 83 7.81 -0.23 -6.23
CA THR A 83 7.23 1.06 -6.65
C THR A 83 8.19 2.22 -6.40
N SER A 84 8.85 2.30 -5.23
CA SER A 84 9.86 3.35 -4.96
C SER A 84 10.97 3.33 -5.98
N ARG A 85 11.57 2.17 -6.21
CA ARG A 85 12.67 2.01 -7.14
C ARG A 85 12.25 2.43 -8.54
N ALA A 86 11.17 1.85 -9.06
CA ALA A 86 10.73 2.11 -10.43
C ALA A 86 10.28 3.55 -10.66
N LEU A 87 9.50 4.15 -9.76
CA LEU A 87 9.05 5.53 -9.91
C LEU A 87 10.18 6.55 -9.71
N ASN A 88 11.11 6.32 -8.78
CA ASN A 88 12.28 7.17 -8.65
C ASN A 88 13.14 7.12 -9.91
N ALA A 89 13.36 5.94 -10.48
CA ALA A 89 14.05 5.81 -11.75
C ALA A 89 13.28 6.54 -12.87
N HIS A 90 11.95 6.37 -12.92
CA HIS A 90 11.09 7.04 -13.90
C HIS A 90 11.17 8.57 -13.81
N TYR A 91 11.20 9.13 -12.59
CA TYR A 91 11.32 10.58 -12.36
C TYR A 91 12.78 11.08 -12.33
N GLY A 92 13.76 10.20 -12.49
CA GLY A 92 15.18 10.57 -12.40
C GLY A 92 15.62 11.03 -11.00
N ARG A 93 14.98 10.54 -9.94
CA ARG A 93 15.20 10.89 -8.53
C ARG A 93 15.91 9.78 -7.77
N GLY A 94 16.56 10.15 -6.66
CA GLY A 94 17.20 9.23 -5.71
C GLY A 94 16.63 9.26 -4.28
N GLU A 95 15.56 10.02 -4.05
CA GLU A 95 15.01 10.31 -2.72
C GLU A 95 13.92 9.33 -2.28
N ARG A 96 13.38 9.50 -1.07
CA ARG A 96 12.23 8.71 -0.61
C ARG A 96 10.99 8.98 -1.45
N LEU A 97 10.37 7.91 -1.96
CA LEU A 97 9.06 7.97 -2.61
C LEU A 97 7.95 8.08 -1.56
N TRP A 98 8.01 7.25 -0.52
CA TRP A 98 7.02 7.18 0.55
C TRP A 98 7.40 8.08 1.73
N SER A 99 6.39 8.49 2.50
CA SER A 99 6.55 9.18 3.77
C SER A 99 7.44 8.37 4.73
N SER A 100 8.14 9.08 5.62
CA SER A 100 8.92 8.46 6.71
C SER A 100 8.02 7.77 7.75
N ALA A 101 6.74 8.15 7.81
CA ALA A 101 5.76 7.46 8.63
C ALA A 101 5.54 6.04 8.10
N PRO A 102 5.39 5.03 8.99
CA PRO A 102 5.10 3.68 8.54
C PRO A 102 3.73 3.62 7.86
N TYR A 103 3.54 2.67 6.94
CA TYR A 103 2.27 2.47 6.25
C TYR A 103 1.11 2.26 7.25
N SER A 104 -0.08 2.73 6.92
CA SER A 104 -1.27 2.49 7.75
C SER A 104 -1.74 1.06 7.56
N ASN A 105 -2.15 0.42 8.66
CA ASN A 105 -2.74 -0.91 8.67
C ASN A 105 -3.91 -0.92 9.65
N VAL A 106 -5.09 -1.23 9.14
CA VAL A 106 -6.31 -1.41 9.93
C VAL A 106 -6.75 -2.86 9.79
N GLU A 107 -6.80 -3.57 10.92
CA GLU A 107 -7.33 -4.94 11.00
C GLU A 107 -8.87 -4.90 10.88
N ILE A 108 -9.42 -5.80 10.06
CA ILE A 108 -10.85 -5.99 9.82
C ILE A 108 -11.22 -7.41 10.27
N HIS A 109 -12.20 -7.50 11.15
CA HIS A 109 -12.61 -8.75 11.81
C HIS A 109 -14.04 -9.18 11.49
N ASP A 110 -14.84 -8.28 10.91
CA ASP A 110 -16.26 -8.49 10.65
C ASP A 110 -16.70 -7.92 9.29
N GLU A 111 -17.81 -8.43 8.76
CA GLU A 111 -18.31 -8.07 7.44
C GLU A 111 -18.83 -6.62 7.37
N GLU A 112 -19.41 -6.10 8.45
CA GLU A 112 -19.92 -4.73 8.50
C GLU A 112 -18.78 -3.71 8.37
N THR A 113 -17.70 -3.92 9.13
CA THR A 113 -16.45 -3.17 9.00
C THR A 113 -15.84 -3.34 7.62
N LEU A 114 -15.82 -4.54 7.07
CA LEU A 114 -15.33 -4.79 5.72
C LEU A 114 -16.05 -3.92 4.69
N ILE A 115 -17.40 -3.89 4.71
CA ILE A 115 -18.20 -3.06 3.81
C ILE A 115 -17.91 -1.58 4.04
N ARG A 116 -17.88 -1.11 5.29
CA ARG A 116 -17.59 0.30 5.60
C ARG A 116 -16.23 0.75 5.06
N GLU A 117 -15.19 -0.05 5.27
CA GLU A 117 -13.84 0.28 4.80
C GLU A 117 -13.72 0.17 3.26
N LEU A 118 -14.45 -0.76 2.62
CA LEU A 118 -14.55 -0.80 1.16
C LEU A 118 -15.23 0.45 0.60
N VAL A 119 -16.35 0.88 1.19
CA VAL A 119 -17.04 2.12 0.81
C VAL A 119 -16.09 3.31 0.93
N TYR A 120 -15.40 3.45 2.07
CA TYR A 120 -14.41 4.51 2.26
C TYR A 120 -13.29 4.48 1.20
N LEU A 121 -12.80 3.29 0.83
CA LEU A 121 -11.78 3.13 -0.21
C LEU A 121 -12.31 3.61 -1.57
N TYR A 122 -13.48 3.14 -2.01
CA TYR A 122 -14.03 3.47 -3.32
C TYR A 122 -14.42 4.94 -3.44
N THR A 123 -14.99 5.53 -2.38
CA THR A 123 -15.47 6.91 -2.40
C THR A 123 -14.39 7.94 -2.07
N ASN A 124 -13.15 7.51 -1.76
CA ASN A 124 -12.06 8.41 -1.40
C ASN A 124 -11.80 9.53 -2.45
N PRO A 125 -11.72 9.23 -3.77
CA PRO A 125 -11.56 10.29 -4.78
C PRO A 125 -12.72 11.30 -4.81
N VAL A 126 -13.94 10.85 -4.48
CA VAL A 126 -15.15 11.69 -4.46
C VAL A 126 -15.18 12.56 -3.22
N LYS A 127 -14.87 11.97 -2.06
CA LYS A 127 -14.75 12.64 -0.77
C LYS A 127 -13.73 13.78 -0.83
N ASP A 128 -12.59 13.56 -1.49
CA ASP A 128 -11.53 14.56 -1.66
C ASP A 128 -11.84 15.59 -2.75
N GLY A 129 -13.04 15.58 -3.35
CA GLY A 129 -13.47 16.55 -4.36
C GLY A 129 -12.74 16.42 -5.70
N LEU A 130 -12.08 15.28 -5.95
CA LEU A 130 -11.30 15.07 -7.16
C LEU A 130 -12.20 14.72 -8.35
N VAL A 131 -13.19 13.85 -8.15
CA VAL A 131 -14.11 13.37 -9.20
C VAL A 131 -15.53 13.19 -8.65
N SER A 132 -16.54 13.24 -9.52
CA SER A 132 -17.95 13.16 -9.10
C SER A 132 -18.43 11.75 -8.75
N SER A 133 -17.77 10.71 -9.25
CA SER A 133 -18.05 9.31 -8.93
C SER A 133 -16.75 8.50 -8.86
N PRO A 134 -16.72 7.34 -8.17
CA PRO A 134 -15.55 6.47 -8.12
C PRO A 134 -15.01 6.10 -9.52
N GLU A 135 -15.90 5.77 -10.45
CA GLU A 135 -15.59 5.33 -11.83
C GLU A 135 -14.95 6.44 -12.66
N ALA A 136 -15.15 7.71 -12.29
CA ALA A 136 -14.54 8.84 -12.97
C ALA A 136 -13.06 9.03 -12.59
N TRP A 137 -12.53 8.27 -11.62
CA TRP A 137 -11.11 8.34 -11.25
C TRP A 137 -10.21 7.88 -12.42
N PRO A 138 -9.29 8.73 -12.90
CA PRO A 138 -8.49 8.39 -14.09
C PRO A 138 -7.33 7.43 -13.83
N GLY A 139 -7.01 7.13 -12.57
CA GLY A 139 -5.89 6.28 -12.17
C GLY A 139 -6.30 4.83 -11.95
N LEU A 140 -5.33 4.01 -11.51
CA LEU A 140 -5.57 2.61 -11.19
C LEU A 140 -6.55 2.51 -10.01
N HIS A 141 -7.69 1.88 -10.25
CA HIS A 141 -8.68 1.57 -9.24
C HIS A 141 -9.45 0.29 -9.60
N THR A 142 -10.18 -0.23 -8.63
CA THR A 142 -11.16 -1.30 -8.81
C THR A 142 -12.56 -0.80 -8.51
N THR A 143 -13.58 -1.58 -8.88
CA THR A 143 -14.97 -1.41 -8.45
C THR A 143 -15.46 -2.66 -7.71
N PRO A 144 -16.63 -2.66 -7.05
CA PRO A 144 -17.21 -3.87 -6.45
C PRO A 144 -17.39 -5.02 -7.44
N GLU A 145 -17.68 -4.72 -8.71
CA GLU A 145 -17.91 -5.71 -9.76
C GLU A 145 -16.65 -6.45 -10.19
N ASP A 146 -15.46 -5.88 -9.93
CA ASP A 146 -14.18 -6.52 -10.24
C ASP A 146 -13.92 -7.75 -9.35
N MET A 147 -14.52 -7.82 -8.16
CA MET A 147 -14.23 -8.86 -7.16
C MET A 147 -14.60 -10.26 -7.67
N GLY A 148 -13.59 -11.13 -7.76
CA GLY A 148 -13.72 -12.51 -8.25
C GLY A 148 -13.94 -12.64 -9.76
N VAL A 149 -13.84 -11.52 -10.49
CA VAL A 149 -14.11 -11.48 -11.93
C VAL A 149 -12.90 -10.96 -12.70
N ARG A 150 -12.27 -9.88 -12.21
CA ARG A 150 -11.19 -9.21 -12.92
C ARG A 150 -9.87 -9.92 -12.70
N THR A 151 -9.37 -10.53 -13.77
CA THR A 151 -7.97 -10.96 -13.90
C THR A 151 -7.35 -10.27 -15.09
N GLN A 152 -6.32 -9.46 -14.84
CA GLN A 152 -5.62 -8.72 -15.88
C GLN A 152 -4.18 -9.23 -15.98
N LEU A 153 -3.72 -9.53 -17.19
CA LEU A 153 -2.31 -9.81 -17.44
C LEU A 153 -1.55 -8.47 -17.52
N VAL A 154 -0.73 -8.20 -16.52
CA VAL A 154 0.06 -6.98 -16.40
C VAL A 154 1.44 -7.21 -17.00
N LYS A 155 1.75 -6.44 -18.04
CA LYS A 155 3.06 -6.48 -18.69
C LYS A 155 4.10 -5.72 -17.86
N ARG A 156 5.31 -6.24 -17.85
CA ARG A 156 6.48 -5.56 -17.29
C ARG A 156 6.75 -4.28 -18.09
N PRO A 157 6.79 -3.10 -17.45
CA PRO A 157 7.12 -1.87 -18.13
C PRO A 157 8.52 -1.95 -18.75
N GLU A 158 8.64 -1.59 -20.04
CA GLU A 158 9.93 -1.54 -20.75
C GLU A 158 10.80 -0.36 -20.33
N TYR A 159 10.18 0.64 -19.69
CA TYR A 159 10.80 1.82 -19.13
C TYR A 159 10.82 1.72 -17.59
N ALA A 160 11.79 2.38 -16.95
CA ALA A 160 12.15 2.26 -15.52
C ALA A 160 13.03 1.04 -15.15
N LEU A 161 13.19 0.78 -13.84
CA LEU A 161 14.10 -0.24 -13.26
C LEU A 161 13.67 -1.70 -13.48
N PHE A 162 12.52 -1.95 -14.11
CA PHE A 162 12.06 -3.31 -14.41
C PHE A 162 12.64 -3.86 -15.72
N GLY A 163 13.16 -3.00 -16.60
CA GLY A 163 13.88 -3.39 -17.81
C GLY A 163 15.35 -3.75 -17.55
N SER A 164 15.92 -4.63 -18.38
CA SER A 164 17.35 -4.97 -18.38
C SER A 164 18.23 -3.84 -18.92
N THR A 165 17.65 -2.88 -19.64
CA THR A 165 18.34 -1.72 -20.23
C THR A 165 17.36 -0.57 -20.38
N THR A 166 17.70 0.62 -19.84
CA THR A 166 16.92 1.83 -20.10
C THR A 166 16.97 2.15 -21.61
N PRO A 167 15.84 2.33 -22.30
CA PRO A 167 15.87 2.61 -23.74
C PRO A 167 16.69 3.87 -24.04
N LYS A 168 17.51 3.86 -25.10
CA LYS A 168 18.44 4.97 -25.43
C LYS A 168 17.74 6.32 -25.64
N PHE A 169 16.47 6.29 -26.03
CA PHE A 169 15.62 7.46 -26.27
C PHE A 169 14.87 7.92 -25.02
N TRP A 170 14.90 7.15 -23.93
CA TRP A 170 14.16 7.47 -22.71
C TRP A 170 14.83 8.61 -21.94
N VAL A 171 14.01 9.54 -21.44
CA VAL A 171 14.42 10.69 -20.64
C VAL A 171 13.42 10.84 -19.49
N PRO A 172 13.86 11.13 -18.25
CA PRO A 172 12.92 11.45 -17.18
C PRO A 172 12.04 12.65 -17.54
N PRO A 173 10.78 12.69 -17.07
CA PRO A 173 9.93 13.87 -17.22
C PRO A 173 10.62 15.13 -16.69
N GLY A 174 10.76 16.16 -17.54
CA GLY A 174 11.38 17.44 -17.19
C GLY A 174 12.88 17.55 -17.49
N ALA A 175 13.55 16.49 -17.95
CA ALA A 175 14.94 16.60 -18.40
C ALA A 175 15.04 17.16 -19.84
N LYS A 176 16.05 18.02 -20.07
CA LYS A 176 16.23 18.77 -21.32
C LYS A 176 16.48 17.87 -22.55
N SER A 177 17.24 16.78 -22.40
CA SER A 177 17.53 15.82 -23.47
C SER A 177 18.10 14.50 -22.92
N PRO A 178 18.06 13.38 -23.68
CA PRO A 178 18.66 12.11 -23.26
C PRO A 178 20.18 12.19 -23.03
N SER A 179 20.89 13.04 -23.78
CA SER A 179 22.33 13.20 -23.63
C SER A 179 22.69 14.02 -22.39
N ALA A 180 21.94 15.08 -22.10
CA ALA A 180 22.13 15.89 -20.90
C ALA A 180 21.88 15.07 -19.62
N TYR A 181 20.81 14.26 -19.58
CA TYR A 181 20.53 13.38 -18.45
C TYR A 181 21.63 12.33 -18.25
N ARG A 182 22.06 11.65 -19.33
CA ARG A 182 23.14 10.64 -19.25
C ARG A 182 24.45 11.21 -18.73
N ARG A 183 24.84 12.43 -19.14
CA ARG A 183 26.02 13.12 -18.62
C ARG A 183 25.91 13.40 -17.12
N ALA A 184 24.79 13.97 -16.68
CA ALA A 184 24.56 14.26 -15.26
C ALA A 184 24.58 13.00 -14.38
N VAL A 185 24.00 11.89 -14.87
CA VAL A 185 24.06 10.59 -14.17
C VAL A 185 25.49 10.05 -14.13
N ALA A 186 26.23 10.11 -15.24
CA ALA A 186 27.62 9.66 -15.30
C ALA A 186 28.50 10.46 -14.33
N GLU A 187 28.36 11.78 -14.25
CA GLU A 187 29.05 12.63 -13.29
C GLU A 187 28.76 12.23 -11.83
N GLN A 188 27.48 11.98 -11.50
CA GLN A 188 27.09 11.51 -10.17
C GLN A 188 27.65 10.11 -9.85
N LEU A 189 27.63 9.19 -10.82
CA LEU A 189 28.21 7.85 -10.65
C LEU A 189 29.71 7.92 -10.46
N HIS A 190 30.43 8.71 -11.26
CA HIS A 190 31.87 8.92 -11.09
C HIS A 190 32.20 9.59 -9.75
N ALA A 191 31.39 10.53 -9.27
CA ALA A 191 31.53 11.08 -7.92
C ALA A 191 31.35 10.00 -6.83
N ARG A 192 30.34 9.13 -6.98
CA ARG A 192 30.08 8.01 -6.06
C ARG A 192 31.15 6.93 -6.11
N GLU A 193 31.68 6.60 -7.28
CA GLU A 193 32.74 5.60 -7.47
C GLU A 193 34.06 6.11 -6.89
N ARG A 194 34.39 7.39 -7.07
CA ARG A 194 35.51 8.04 -6.38
C ARG A 194 35.36 8.00 -4.86
N ALA A 195 34.13 8.10 -4.35
CA ALA A 195 33.84 7.97 -2.91
C ALA A 195 33.77 6.52 -2.39
N ARG A 196 33.71 5.51 -3.28
CA ARG A 196 33.53 4.08 -2.93
C ARG A 196 34.80 3.25 -3.10
N ALA A 197 35.95 3.87 -3.34
CA ALA A 197 37.20 3.21 -3.72
C ALA A 197 37.88 2.35 -2.62
N GLU A 198 37.15 1.91 -1.58
CA GLU A 198 37.70 1.08 -0.48
C GLU A 198 36.81 -0.12 -0.11
N GLY A 199 36.19 -0.81 -1.07
CA GLY A 199 35.41 -2.01 -0.74
C GLY A 199 35.23 -3.02 -1.86
N GLU A 200 35.38 -4.30 -1.52
CA GLU A 200 35.11 -5.43 -2.42
C GLU A 200 33.63 -5.46 -2.86
N ARG A 201 33.40 -5.55 -4.18
CA ARG A 201 32.06 -5.64 -4.76
C ARG A 201 31.54 -7.08 -4.66
N ILE A 202 30.62 -7.34 -3.72
CA ILE A 202 29.81 -8.57 -3.73
C ILE A 202 28.83 -8.50 -4.91
N ARG A 203 29.06 -9.32 -5.95
CA ARG A 203 28.13 -9.47 -7.08
C ARG A 203 26.94 -10.33 -6.66
N GLN A 204 25.80 -9.70 -6.41
CA GLN A 204 24.54 -10.43 -6.26
C GLN A 204 24.04 -10.92 -7.65
N PRO A 205 23.51 -12.14 -7.74
CA PRO A 205 22.91 -12.64 -8.98
C PRO A 205 21.73 -11.74 -9.40
N ARG A 206 21.61 -11.49 -10.71
CA ARG A 206 20.49 -10.70 -11.25
C ARG A 206 19.21 -11.52 -11.16
N THR A 207 18.21 -11.02 -10.45
CA THR A 207 16.87 -11.59 -10.48
C THR A 207 16.24 -11.35 -11.86
N THR A 208 15.76 -12.42 -12.51
CA THR A 208 14.99 -12.33 -13.75
C THR A 208 13.55 -11.96 -13.41
N LEU A 209 13.14 -10.75 -13.81
CA LEU A 209 11.76 -10.28 -13.66
C LEU A 209 10.89 -10.87 -14.79
N PRO A 210 9.74 -11.51 -14.49
CA PRO A 210 8.84 -12.04 -15.51
C PRO A 210 8.33 -10.97 -16.49
N ALA A 211 8.07 -11.37 -17.72
CA ALA A 211 7.59 -10.44 -18.74
C ALA A 211 6.15 -9.99 -18.46
N GLU A 212 5.31 -10.87 -17.93
CA GLU A 212 3.89 -10.65 -17.69
C GLU A 212 3.46 -11.40 -16.42
N LEU A 213 2.46 -10.85 -15.71
CA LEU A 213 1.95 -11.42 -14.46
C LEU A 213 0.44 -11.24 -14.34
N PRO A 214 -0.28 -12.23 -13.80
CA PRO A 214 -1.68 -12.04 -13.47
C PRO A 214 -1.83 -11.07 -12.30
N LEU A 215 -2.77 -10.14 -12.43
CA LEU A 215 -3.30 -9.32 -11.36
C LEU A 215 -4.78 -9.66 -11.22
N GLU A 216 -5.09 -10.45 -10.20
CA GLU A 216 -6.44 -10.92 -9.90
C GLU A 216 -7.01 -10.13 -8.72
N ILE A 217 -8.28 -9.73 -8.86
CA ILE A 217 -9.07 -9.17 -7.75
C ILE A 217 -9.93 -10.31 -7.18
N LYS A 218 -9.62 -10.74 -5.97
CA LYS A 218 -10.32 -11.81 -5.27
C LYS A 218 -11.52 -11.29 -4.48
N VAL A 219 -12.42 -12.19 -4.11
CA VAL A 219 -13.48 -11.90 -3.13
C VAL A 219 -12.92 -12.16 -1.73
N PRO A 220 -13.21 -11.31 -0.72
CA PRO A 220 -12.79 -11.55 0.64
C PRO A 220 -13.17 -12.94 1.14
N PHE A 221 -12.22 -13.68 1.74
CA PHE A 221 -12.47 -15.04 2.25
C PHE A 221 -13.53 -15.10 3.36
N LEU A 222 -13.89 -13.95 3.97
CA LEU A 222 -15.01 -13.85 4.90
C LEU A 222 -16.37 -14.12 4.22
N ILE A 223 -16.43 -13.99 2.89
CA ILE A 223 -17.65 -14.13 2.11
C ILE A 223 -17.70 -15.52 1.47
N GLU A 224 -18.69 -16.30 1.90
CA GLU A 224 -18.96 -17.62 1.36
C GLU A 224 -19.22 -17.58 -0.16
N PRO A 225 -18.82 -18.62 -0.93
CA PRO A 225 -19.00 -18.64 -2.39
C PRO A 225 -20.42 -18.37 -2.87
N LYS A 226 -21.44 -18.85 -2.13
CA LYS A 226 -22.86 -18.65 -2.43
C LYS A 226 -23.33 -17.19 -2.26
N ASP A 227 -22.63 -16.40 -1.44
CA ASP A 227 -23.04 -15.05 -1.04
C ASP A 227 -22.29 -13.95 -1.81
N ARG A 228 -21.31 -14.31 -2.66
CA ARG A 228 -20.44 -13.37 -3.39
C ARG A 228 -21.21 -12.33 -4.20
N GLU A 229 -22.22 -12.75 -4.95
CA GLU A 229 -23.03 -11.82 -5.76
C GLU A 229 -23.89 -10.89 -4.89
N ALA A 230 -24.44 -11.41 -3.79
CA ALA A 230 -25.21 -10.61 -2.85
C ALA A 230 -24.32 -9.58 -2.13
N PHE A 231 -23.11 -9.99 -1.74
CA PHE A 231 -22.10 -9.12 -1.15
C PHE A 231 -21.70 -7.99 -2.10
N LYS A 232 -21.34 -8.29 -3.36
CA LYS A 232 -21.01 -7.26 -4.36
C LYS A 232 -22.13 -6.23 -4.53
N ARG A 233 -23.38 -6.69 -4.62
CA ARG A 233 -24.55 -5.79 -4.69
C ARG A 233 -24.70 -4.90 -3.46
N ARG A 234 -24.51 -5.45 -2.25
CA ARG A 234 -24.57 -4.69 -1.00
C ARG A 234 -23.49 -3.61 -0.95
N VAL A 235 -22.25 -3.96 -1.33
CA VAL A 235 -21.14 -2.98 -1.41
C VAL A 235 -21.46 -1.89 -2.43
N ARG A 236 -21.94 -2.25 -3.63
CA ARG A 236 -22.34 -1.28 -4.66
C ARG A 236 -23.41 -0.31 -4.16
N ILE A 237 -24.50 -0.82 -3.59
CA ILE A 237 -25.56 0.02 -3.01
C ILE A 237 -25.00 0.96 -1.94
N ALA A 238 -24.14 0.45 -1.04
CA ALA A 238 -23.53 1.27 0.00
C ALA A 238 -22.59 2.35 -0.55
N VAL A 239 -21.84 2.05 -1.62
CA VAL A 239 -21.00 3.03 -2.32
C VAL A 239 -21.85 4.12 -2.94
N ASP A 240 -22.93 3.76 -3.63
CA ASP A 240 -23.80 4.72 -4.31
C ASP A 240 -24.47 5.66 -3.30
N LEU A 241 -24.96 5.13 -2.17
CA LEU A 241 -25.51 5.92 -1.06
C LEU A 241 -24.48 6.88 -0.44
N GLU A 242 -23.25 6.42 -0.17
CA GLU A 242 -22.20 7.30 0.36
C GLU A 242 -21.82 8.41 -0.64
N VAL A 243 -21.84 8.13 -1.95
CA VAL A 243 -21.62 9.16 -2.98
C VAL A 243 -22.70 10.24 -2.91
N GLU A 244 -23.97 9.85 -2.76
CA GLU A 244 -25.08 10.81 -2.58
C GLU A 244 -24.90 11.65 -1.32
N GLU A 245 -24.50 11.04 -0.20
CA GLU A 245 -24.21 11.75 1.05
C GLU A 245 -23.04 12.72 0.92
N ILE A 246 -21.94 12.30 0.26
CA ILE A 246 -20.81 13.17 -0.05
C ILE A 246 -21.27 14.37 -0.87
N HIS A 247 -22.09 14.14 -1.90
CA HIS A 247 -22.60 15.22 -2.75
C HIS A 247 -23.51 16.17 -1.96
N ALA A 248 -24.38 15.66 -1.10
CA ALA A 248 -25.25 16.47 -0.24
C ALA A 248 -24.43 17.35 0.71
N ARG A 249 -23.43 16.77 1.39
CA ARG A 249 -22.51 17.50 2.27
C ARG A 249 -21.71 18.57 1.52
N ARG A 250 -21.17 18.24 0.33
CA ARG A 250 -20.46 19.21 -0.52
C ARG A 250 -21.36 20.38 -0.93
N ARG A 251 -22.62 20.12 -1.32
CA ARG A 251 -23.61 21.17 -1.63
C ARG A 251 -23.89 22.06 -0.41
N ALA A 252 -24.07 21.47 0.77
CA ALA A 252 -24.28 22.21 2.01
C ALA A 252 -23.07 23.09 2.40
N GLU A 253 -21.86 22.66 2.08
CA GLU A 253 -20.61 23.41 2.26
C GLU A 253 -20.31 24.41 1.12
N GLY A 254 -21.20 24.57 0.13
CA GLY A 254 -20.99 25.46 -1.02
C GLY A 254 -19.97 24.95 -2.06
N GLN A 255 -19.55 23.69 -1.96
CA GLN A 255 -18.59 23.07 -2.88
C GLN A 255 -19.32 22.45 -4.08
N THR A 256 -19.50 23.22 -5.14
CA THR A 256 -20.32 22.83 -6.31
C THR A 256 -19.57 22.15 -7.44
N SER A 257 -18.23 22.09 -7.38
CA SER A 257 -17.40 21.52 -8.46
C SER A 257 -16.43 20.46 -7.96
N PHE A 258 -16.00 19.61 -8.90
CA PHE A 258 -14.94 18.63 -8.73
C PHE A 258 -13.76 19.02 -9.62
N LEU A 259 -12.54 18.62 -9.25
CA LEU A 259 -11.34 18.92 -10.04
C LEU A 259 -11.43 18.33 -11.46
N GLY A 260 -11.89 17.08 -11.57
CA GLY A 260 -12.12 16.36 -12.82
C GLY A 260 -10.88 15.66 -13.38
N ALA A 261 -11.12 14.55 -14.08
CA ALA A 261 -10.06 13.67 -14.61
C ALA A 261 -9.04 14.38 -15.50
N ALA A 262 -9.49 15.33 -16.34
CA ALA A 262 -8.63 16.09 -17.22
C ALA A 262 -7.61 16.94 -16.45
N LYS A 263 -8.05 17.68 -15.42
CA LYS A 263 -7.16 18.49 -14.58
C LYS A 263 -6.23 17.62 -13.75
N ILE A 264 -6.72 16.50 -13.20
CA ILE A 264 -5.88 15.54 -12.46
C ILE A 264 -4.74 15.01 -13.34
N ARG A 265 -5.04 14.65 -14.59
CA ARG A 265 -4.03 14.23 -15.59
C ARG A 265 -3.10 15.36 -16.03
N ALA A 266 -3.49 16.63 -15.86
CA ALA A 266 -2.66 17.78 -16.19
C ALA A 266 -1.69 18.19 -15.06
N LEU A 267 -1.93 17.78 -13.80
CA LEU A 267 -1.03 18.04 -12.67
C LEU A 267 0.41 17.58 -12.95
N THR A 268 1.40 18.11 -12.26
CA THR A 268 2.78 17.61 -12.34
C THR A 268 3.05 16.63 -11.21
N TRP A 269 3.90 15.62 -11.44
CA TRP A 269 4.30 14.67 -10.40
C TRP A 269 4.97 15.36 -9.19
N SER A 270 5.56 16.53 -9.43
CA SER A 270 6.20 17.38 -8.42
C SER A 270 5.21 18.25 -7.65
N ASP A 271 3.96 18.39 -8.08
CA ASP A 271 2.97 19.12 -7.30
C ASP A 271 2.66 18.36 -6.00
N SER A 272 2.04 19.03 -5.03
CA SER A 272 1.74 18.47 -3.71
C SER A 272 0.33 18.85 -3.26
N ALA A 273 -0.29 17.98 -2.47
CA ALA A 273 -1.53 18.28 -1.74
C ALA A 273 -1.31 19.16 -0.49
N GLY A 274 -0.35 20.08 -0.56
CA GLY A 274 0.01 21.00 0.52
C GLY A 274 0.81 20.37 1.67
N ASP A 275 1.10 21.19 2.68
CA ASP A 275 1.90 20.81 3.83
C ASP A 275 1.20 19.77 4.72
N SER A 276 2.01 18.99 5.44
CA SER A 276 1.53 18.16 6.54
C SER A 276 2.01 18.74 7.86
N PHE A 277 1.09 19.22 8.69
CA PHE A 277 1.38 19.49 10.08
C PHE A 277 1.34 18.19 10.90
N PRO A 278 2.20 18.01 11.91
CA PRO A 278 2.12 16.86 12.79
C PRO A 278 0.73 16.79 13.43
N SER A 279 -0.08 15.82 13.04
CA SER A 279 -1.33 15.54 13.72
C SER A 279 -1.06 14.55 14.84
N PHE A 280 -1.37 14.91 16.08
CA PHE A 280 -1.43 13.97 17.21
C PHE A 280 -2.73 13.15 17.23
N GLY A 281 -3.49 13.17 16.12
CA GLY A 281 -4.70 12.40 15.93
C GLY A 281 -4.45 10.89 15.98
N ARG A 282 -5.45 10.14 16.45
CA ARG A 282 -5.36 8.68 16.57
C ARG A 282 -5.28 8.04 15.17
N ASN A 283 -4.31 7.15 14.97
CA ASN A 283 -4.27 6.25 13.81
C ASN A 283 -4.83 4.88 14.24
N PRO A 284 -6.10 4.57 13.94
CA PRO A 284 -6.73 3.35 14.42
C PRO A 284 -6.03 2.11 13.83
N ARG A 285 -5.77 1.13 14.68
CA ARG A 285 -5.18 -0.17 14.28
C ARG A 285 -6.22 -1.25 14.05
N VAL A 286 -7.38 -1.10 14.68
CA VAL A 286 -8.52 -2.00 14.59
C VAL A 286 -9.72 -1.14 14.22
N ALA A 287 -10.43 -1.54 13.17
CA ALA A 287 -11.75 -1.02 12.84
C ALA A 287 -12.80 -2.04 13.31
N SER A 288 -13.92 -1.55 13.82
CA SER A 288 -15.08 -2.35 14.25
C SER A 288 -16.31 -1.44 14.13
N GLY A 289 -17.41 -1.96 13.58
CA GLY A 289 -18.69 -1.27 13.49
C GLY A 289 -19.43 -1.32 14.81
N ASN A 290 -19.56 -0.14 15.44
CA ASN A 290 -20.54 0.25 16.48
C ASN A 290 -20.85 -0.69 17.68
N GLN A 291 -20.20 -1.83 17.85
CA GLN A 291 -20.25 -2.61 19.07
C GLN A 291 -19.03 -2.23 19.93
N ASP A 292 -19.24 -1.28 20.84
CA ASP A 292 -18.21 -0.84 21.79
C ASP A 292 -17.55 -2.03 22.51
N GLY A 293 -18.28 -3.13 22.76
CA GLY A 293 -17.78 -4.34 23.39
C GLY A 293 -16.71 -5.09 22.60
N GLU A 294 -16.96 -5.39 21.31
CA GLU A 294 -16.04 -6.15 20.47
C GLU A 294 -14.78 -5.33 20.18
N ARG A 295 -14.95 -4.06 19.82
CA ARG A 295 -13.84 -3.13 19.62
C ARG A 295 -12.98 -3.02 20.88
N GLN A 296 -13.59 -2.88 22.05
CA GLN A 296 -12.86 -2.85 23.32
C GLN A 296 -12.12 -4.16 23.57
N SER A 297 -12.72 -5.31 23.24
CA SER A 297 -12.07 -6.63 23.37
C SER A 297 -10.83 -6.72 22.47
N LEU A 298 -10.94 -6.35 21.20
CA LEU A 298 -9.82 -6.33 20.26
C LEU A 298 -8.71 -5.37 20.71
N LEU A 299 -9.08 -4.20 21.26
CA LEU A 299 -8.13 -3.24 21.83
C LEU A 299 -7.44 -3.77 23.11
N ARG A 300 -8.17 -4.46 23.99
CA ARG A 300 -7.58 -5.15 25.17
C ARG A 300 -6.59 -6.22 24.72
N GLY A 301 -6.95 -7.03 23.72
CA GLY A 301 -6.06 -8.04 23.14
C GLY A 301 -4.81 -7.45 22.52
N LEU A 302 -4.95 -6.35 21.77
CA LEU A 302 -3.79 -5.64 21.22
C LEU A 302 -2.89 -5.07 22.31
N LYS A 303 -3.46 -4.55 23.41
CA LYS A 303 -2.69 -4.04 24.55
C LYS A 303 -1.91 -5.16 25.23
N ALA A 304 -2.57 -6.27 25.57
CA ALA A 304 -1.94 -7.43 26.19
C ALA A 304 -0.82 -8.01 25.31
N TRP A 305 -1.07 -8.13 24.00
CA TRP A 305 -0.06 -8.59 23.05
C TRP A 305 1.18 -7.68 23.02
N ARG A 306 0.99 -6.36 23.08
CA ARG A 306 2.11 -5.39 23.11
C ARG A 306 2.90 -5.46 24.41
N GLU A 307 2.23 -5.70 25.53
CA GLU A 307 2.88 -5.88 26.83
C GLU A 307 3.73 -7.15 26.82
N ALA A 308 3.18 -8.29 26.40
CA ALA A 308 3.92 -9.54 26.23
C ALA A 308 5.11 -9.40 25.28
N TYR A 309 4.91 -8.74 24.12
CA TYR A 309 5.99 -8.49 23.15
C TYR A 309 7.12 -7.65 23.77
N ARG A 310 6.79 -6.60 24.52
CA ARG A 310 7.81 -5.73 25.15
C ARG A 310 8.55 -6.46 26.27
N SER A 311 7.87 -7.31 27.04
CA SER A 311 8.51 -8.17 28.04
C SER A 311 9.52 -9.11 27.39
N ALA A 312 9.08 -9.88 26.39
CA ALA A 312 9.96 -10.79 25.64
C ALA A 312 11.15 -10.06 24.99
N LEU A 313 10.92 -8.86 24.44
CA LEU A 313 11.98 -8.05 23.86
C LEU A 313 13.00 -7.57 24.91
N ALA A 314 12.57 -7.27 26.14
CA ALA A 314 13.46 -6.87 27.22
C ALA A 314 14.37 -8.03 27.64
N GLU A 315 13.83 -9.22 27.81
CA GLU A 315 14.60 -10.44 28.10
C GLU A 315 15.57 -10.79 26.96
N TRP A 316 15.11 -10.70 25.71
CA TRP A 316 15.95 -10.95 24.54
C TRP A 316 17.14 -9.99 24.45
N ARG A 317 16.93 -8.73 24.84
CA ARG A 317 17.98 -7.71 24.93
C ARG A 317 18.92 -7.93 26.11
N ALA A 318 18.43 -8.52 27.21
CA ALA A 318 19.23 -8.90 28.36
C ALA A 318 20.09 -10.16 28.11
N GLY A 319 19.91 -10.83 26.97
CA GLY A 319 20.73 -11.96 26.54
C GLY A 319 20.00 -13.30 26.52
N ASN A 320 18.76 -13.37 26.99
CA ASN A 320 17.94 -14.59 26.88
C ASN A 320 17.52 -14.82 25.42
N ARG A 321 18.24 -15.66 24.68
CA ARG A 321 17.91 -15.97 23.28
C ARG A 321 16.82 -17.02 23.13
N ASP A 322 16.48 -17.73 24.21
CA ASP A 322 15.45 -18.76 24.23
C ASP A 322 14.05 -18.20 24.53
N VAL A 323 13.95 -16.92 24.93
CA VAL A 323 12.68 -16.25 25.21
C VAL A 323 11.70 -16.40 24.04
N GLU A 324 10.48 -16.81 24.37
CA GLU A 324 9.39 -16.94 23.41
C GLU A 324 8.64 -15.62 23.25
N PHE A 325 8.55 -15.13 22.01
CA PHE A 325 7.73 -13.97 21.68
C PHE A 325 6.27 -14.39 21.43
N PRO A 326 5.30 -13.50 21.65
CA PRO A 326 3.90 -13.84 21.41
C PRO A 326 3.61 -14.08 19.92
N LEU A 327 2.63 -14.95 19.63
CA LEU A 327 2.17 -15.27 18.27
C LEU A 327 1.97 -13.98 17.45
N GLY A 328 2.41 -13.98 16.20
CA GLY A 328 2.29 -12.83 15.31
C GLY A 328 3.42 -11.80 15.44
N ALA A 329 4.47 -12.08 16.23
CA ALA A 329 5.73 -11.31 16.27
C ALA A 329 6.58 -11.49 15.00
N TYR A 330 6.05 -11.06 13.84
CA TYR A 330 6.59 -11.34 12.51
C TYR A 330 8.09 -11.04 12.36
N SER A 331 8.56 -9.86 12.78
CA SER A 331 9.97 -9.47 12.62
C SER A 331 10.91 -10.32 13.48
N MET A 332 10.46 -10.70 14.67
CA MET A 332 11.27 -11.53 15.58
C MET A 332 11.44 -12.94 15.00
N ARG A 333 10.37 -13.51 14.44
CA ARG A 333 10.44 -14.79 13.72
C ARG A 333 11.31 -14.74 12.47
N THR A 334 11.10 -13.73 11.62
CA THR A 334 11.62 -13.76 10.24
C THR A 334 12.96 -13.08 10.04
N LEU A 335 13.27 -12.04 10.82
CA LEU A 335 14.52 -11.27 10.69
C LEU A 335 15.53 -11.63 11.78
N HIS A 336 15.04 -12.03 12.96
CA HIS A 336 15.86 -12.34 14.12
C HIS A 336 15.84 -13.81 14.51
N HIS A 337 15.07 -14.65 13.81
CA HIS A 337 14.98 -16.10 14.02
C HIS A 337 14.71 -16.50 15.49
N CYS A 338 13.91 -15.69 16.20
CA CYS A 338 13.54 -15.93 17.60
C CYS A 338 12.40 -16.95 17.71
N ASN A 339 12.28 -17.58 18.88
CA ASN A 339 11.14 -18.41 19.25
C ASN A 339 9.86 -17.56 19.30
N VAL A 340 8.78 -18.07 18.71
CA VAL A 340 7.47 -17.41 18.70
C VAL A 340 6.40 -18.44 19.00
N ALA A 341 5.51 -18.11 19.94
CA ALA A 341 4.39 -18.97 20.31
C ALA A 341 3.50 -19.33 19.12
N THR A 342 2.89 -20.51 19.17
CA THR A 342 1.97 -21.02 18.14
C THR A 342 0.51 -20.65 18.42
N GLU A 343 0.18 -20.35 19.68
CA GLU A 343 -1.18 -20.02 20.12
C GLU A 343 -1.33 -18.54 20.49
N PRO A 344 -2.51 -17.94 20.32
CA PRO A 344 -2.78 -16.57 20.74
C PRO A 344 -2.81 -16.44 22.27
N ILE A 345 -2.52 -15.24 22.75
CA ILE A 345 -2.70 -14.92 24.18
C ILE A 345 -4.19 -14.92 24.49
N LEU A 346 -4.63 -15.87 25.32
CA LEU A 346 -5.99 -15.87 25.86
C LEU A 346 -6.11 -14.74 26.88
N LEU A 347 -7.04 -13.82 26.64
CA LEU A 347 -7.43 -12.84 27.65
C LEU A 347 -8.38 -13.56 28.61
N GLY A 348 -7.96 -13.70 29.88
CA GLY A 348 -8.81 -14.19 30.96
C GLY A 348 -9.90 -13.21 31.36
#